data_AF-A0AA87ZPP4-F1
#
_entry.id   AF-A0AA87ZPP4-F1
#
_cell.length_a   1.000
_cell.length_b   1.000
_cell.length_c   1.000
_cell.angle_alpha   90.00
_cell.angle_beta   90.00
_cell.angle_gamma   90.00
#
_symmetry.space_group_name_H-M   'P 1'
#
loop_
_entity.id
_entity.type
_entity.pdbx_description
1 polymer ?
#
loop_
_entity_poly.entity_id
_entity_poly.type
_entity_poly.pdbx_seq_one_letter_code
_entity_poly.pdbx_strand_id
1 'polypeptide(L)'
;MLAVNCLAAAMMIKGIHAVKYVVTNTAGSTPGGVRFNKDIGAEYSRRTLISATEFIWRVFQQNCAAERKDSVPKITLIVEDIDGVAYASNNEIHVSARYIGSYTGDVKREITGVLYHETTHIWQWNGNGQTPGGLIEGIADFVRLKAGYDPSHWVKPGGGNRWDQGYDVTARFLDYCNDLRNGFVAELNKKMRTGYSDNFFVELLGKTVDQLWSPDEGPRPGVQVPDRDDSVRIIVLSGSGRAFCSGVDLAAAEDVFKCDVMDLKSDPVEQMGRCRSRYSAL
;
A
#
# COMPACT_ATOMS: atom_id res chain seq x y z
N MET A 1 18.16 37.13 -44.37
CA MET A 1 18.62 35.75 -44.10
C MET A 1 19.75 35.88 -43.09
N LEU A 2 19.69 35.44 -41.83
CA LEU A 2 18.95 34.39 -41.13
C LEU A 2 18.46 34.95 -39.77
N ALA A 3 17.24 34.61 -39.37
CA ALA A 3 16.80 34.74 -37.99
C ALA A 3 17.24 33.47 -37.23
N VAL A 4 18.03 33.65 -36.17
CA VAL A 4 18.41 32.58 -35.26
C VAL A 4 17.27 32.41 -34.25
N ASN A 5 16.42 31.42 -34.47
CA ASN A 5 15.44 30.99 -33.49
C ASN A 5 16.15 30.11 -32.45
N CYS A 6 16.55 30.72 -31.33
CA CYS A 6 16.92 29.98 -30.13
C CYS A 6 15.64 29.46 -29.47
N LEU A 7 15.31 28.19 -29.73
CA LEU A 7 14.27 27.47 -29.00
C LEU A 7 14.84 27.09 -27.62
N ALA A 8 14.50 27.86 -26.59
CA ALA A 8 14.81 27.49 -25.21
C ALA A 8 13.92 26.32 -24.80
N ALA A 9 14.46 25.10 -24.77
CA ALA A 9 13.81 23.96 -24.16
C ALA A 9 13.80 24.16 -22.63
N ALA A 10 12.66 24.58 -22.08
CA ALA A 10 12.44 24.57 -20.64
C ALA A 10 12.34 23.11 -20.17
N MET A 11 13.47 22.53 -19.75
CA MET A 11 13.46 21.30 -18.96
C MET A 11 12.77 21.62 -17.64
N MET A 12 11.53 21.18 -17.47
CA MET A 12 10.90 21.16 -16.15
C MET A 12 11.68 20.17 -15.29
N ILE A 13 12.61 20.68 -14.50
CA ILE A 13 13.14 19.96 -13.35
C ILE A 13 11.96 19.84 -12.38
N LYS A 14 11.19 18.75 -12.51
CA LYS A 14 10.26 18.34 -11.45
C LYS A 14 11.13 18.03 -10.25
N GLY A 15 11.24 19.01 -9.34
CA GLY A 15 11.97 18.85 -8.10
C GLY A 15 11.51 17.56 -7.41
N ILE A 16 12.47 16.80 -6.89
CA ILE A 16 12.19 15.67 -6.01
C ILE A 16 11.49 16.27 -4.79
N HIS A 17 10.16 16.26 -4.76
CA HIS A 17 9.39 16.75 -3.61
C HIS A 17 9.48 15.68 -2.52
N ALA A 18 10.54 15.74 -1.73
CA ALA A 18 10.69 14.91 -0.55
C ALA A 18 9.62 15.32 0.48
N VAL A 19 8.77 14.37 0.88
CA VAL A 19 7.73 14.59 1.89
C VAL A 19 8.39 14.88 3.23
N LYS A 20 8.00 15.96 3.90
CA LYS A 20 8.44 16.27 5.26
C LYS A 20 7.59 15.51 6.29
N TYR A 21 8.22 14.87 7.26
CA TYR A 21 7.52 14.16 8.34
C TYR A 21 7.76 14.85 9.68
N VAL A 22 6.68 15.16 10.39
CA VAL A 22 6.71 15.80 11.72
C VAL A 22 5.92 14.95 12.70
N VAL A 23 6.39 14.84 13.94
CA VAL A 23 5.69 14.14 15.03
C VAL A 23 5.63 15.06 16.24
N THR A 24 4.43 15.22 16.78
CA THR A 24 4.16 16.04 17.97
C THR A 24 3.34 15.22 18.96
N ASN A 25 3.63 15.36 20.25
CA ASN A 25 2.81 14.82 21.33
C ASN A 25 2.31 15.98 22.19
N THR A 26 1.06 16.39 21.99
CA THR A 26 0.42 17.47 22.75
C THR A 26 -0.17 16.97 24.06
N ALA A 27 -0.33 15.65 24.21
CA ALA A 27 -0.87 14.99 25.40
C ALA A 27 0.22 14.47 26.36
N GLY A 28 1.44 15.03 26.33
CA GLY A 28 2.61 14.51 27.05
C GLY A 28 2.47 14.39 28.58
N SER A 29 1.49 15.06 29.19
CA SER A 29 1.17 14.97 30.63
C SER A 29 0.12 13.91 30.97
N THR A 30 -0.55 13.32 29.98
CA THR A 30 -1.53 12.24 30.19
C THR A 30 -0.82 10.89 30.34
N PRO A 31 -1.44 9.88 30.99
CA PRO A 31 -0.87 8.53 31.05
C PRO A 31 -0.51 7.96 29.67
N GLY A 32 -1.38 8.20 28.69
CA GLY A 32 -1.20 7.79 27.30
C GLY A 32 -0.05 8.48 26.58
N GLY A 33 0.05 9.80 26.71
CA GLY A 33 1.15 10.57 26.11
C GLY A 33 2.50 10.25 26.75
N VAL A 34 2.54 9.99 28.07
CA VAL A 34 3.75 9.47 28.75
C VAL A 34 4.12 8.11 28.19
N ARG A 35 3.15 7.20 28.02
CA ARG A 35 3.37 5.87 27.46
C ARG A 35 3.84 5.93 26.00
N PHE A 36 3.29 6.83 25.18
CA PHE A 36 3.77 7.06 23.82
C PHE A 36 5.26 7.42 23.79
N ASN A 37 5.69 8.38 24.64
CA ASN A 37 7.09 8.79 24.70
C ASN A 37 8.03 7.65 25.12
N LYS A 38 7.57 6.80 26.03
CA LYS A 38 8.35 5.70 26.59
C LYS A 38 8.44 4.48 25.66
N ASP A 39 7.29 4.02 25.15
CA ASP A 39 7.18 2.70 24.51
C ASP A 39 7.28 2.79 22.98
N ILE A 40 6.93 3.94 22.39
CA ILE A 40 6.88 4.14 20.93
C ILE A 40 7.95 5.14 20.50
N GLY A 41 7.82 6.40 20.93
CA GLY A 41 8.77 7.48 20.69
C GLY A 41 8.61 8.18 19.34
N ALA A 42 8.78 9.51 19.35
CA ALA A 42 8.57 10.35 18.17
C ALA A 42 9.49 9.99 16.98
N GLU A 43 10.75 9.60 17.24
CA GLU A 43 11.68 9.20 16.18
C GLU A 43 11.23 7.91 15.47
N TYR A 44 10.79 6.92 16.24
CA TYR A 44 10.27 5.66 15.68
C TYR A 44 9.02 5.91 14.86
N SER A 45 8.08 6.73 15.36
CA SER A 45 6.88 7.09 14.60
C SER A 45 7.23 7.82 13.30
N ARG A 46 8.20 8.75 13.33
CA ARG A 46 8.67 9.42 12.10
C ARG A 46 9.22 8.44 11.08
N ARG A 47 10.05 7.48 11.50
CA ARG A 47 10.58 6.41 10.62
C ARG A 47 9.44 5.53 10.09
N THR A 48 8.46 5.23 10.92
CA THR A 48 7.28 4.44 10.56
C THR A 48 6.46 5.13 9.47
N LEU A 49 6.23 6.45 9.55
CA LEU A 49 5.53 7.21 8.50
C LEU A 49 6.30 7.18 7.16
N ILE A 50 7.63 7.25 7.20
CA ILE A 50 8.46 7.13 6.00
C ILE A 50 8.29 5.74 5.38
N SER A 51 8.47 4.68 6.19
CA SER A 51 8.32 3.30 5.73
C SER A 51 6.91 3.00 5.22
N ALA A 52 5.88 3.51 5.89
CA ALA A 52 4.49 3.36 5.47
C ALA A 52 4.25 4.04 4.12
N THR A 53 4.67 5.29 3.95
CA THR A 53 4.56 6.00 2.65
C THR A 53 5.24 5.24 1.52
N GLU A 54 6.49 4.79 1.73
CA GLU A 54 7.21 4.03 0.71
C GLU A 54 6.53 2.70 0.40
N PHE A 55 6.00 2.02 1.41
CA PHE A 55 5.23 0.79 1.24
C PHE A 55 3.94 1.03 0.47
N ILE A 56 3.19 2.08 0.81
CA ILE A 56 1.96 2.47 0.12
C ILE A 56 2.23 2.82 -1.34
N TRP A 57 3.29 3.56 -1.65
CA TRP A 57 3.67 3.83 -3.04
C TRP A 57 3.96 2.55 -3.81
N ARG A 58 4.60 1.55 -3.20
CA ARG A 58 4.79 0.22 -3.84
C ARG A 58 3.47 -0.52 -4.03
N VAL A 59 2.62 -0.58 -3.00
CA VAL A 59 1.31 -1.26 -3.07
C VAL A 59 0.41 -0.63 -4.12
N PHE A 60 0.42 0.70 -4.24
CA PHE A 60 -0.34 1.44 -5.25
C PHE A 60 0.38 1.60 -6.59
N GLN A 61 1.57 1.01 -6.76
CA GLN A 61 2.40 1.11 -7.96
C GLN A 61 2.65 2.57 -8.39
N GLN A 62 2.78 3.49 -7.43
CA GLN A 62 3.08 4.91 -7.64
C GLN A 62 4.61 5.13 -7.61
N ASN A 63 5.31 4.43 -8.49
CA ASN A 63 6.76 4.33 -8.48
C ASN A 63 7.45 5.65 -8.85
N CYS A 64 6.77 6.52 -9.61
CA CYS A 64 7.30 7.84 -9.98
C CYS A 64 6.50 9.00 -9.37
N ALA A 65 7.13 10.17 -9.28
CA ALA A 65 6.50 11.37 -8.70
C ALA A 65 5.21 11.78 -9.44
N ALA A 66 5.15 11.59 -10.76
CA ALA A 66 3.99 11.97 -11.57
C ALA A 66 2.72 11.14 -11.27
N GLU A 67 2.86 9.98 -10.63
CA GLU A 67 1.74 9.13 -10.26
C GLU A 67 1.24 9.40 -8.83
N ARG A 68 2.01 10.13 -8.02
CA ARG A 68 1.70 10.42 -6.63
C ARG A 68 0.78 11.63 -6.53
N LYS A 69 0.20 11.84 -5.35
CA LYS A 69 -0.48 13.10 -5.04
C LYS A 69 0.56 14.21 -4.87
N ASP A 70 0.53 15.19 -5.77
CA ASP A 70 1.41 16.38 -5.69
C ASP A 70 1.08 17.29 -4.50
N SER A 71 -0.08 17.12 -3.87
CA SER A 71 -0.59 17.95 -2.77
C SER A 71 -0.12 17.55 -1.36
N VAL A 72 0.90 16.68 -1.24
CA VAL A 72 1.36 16.14 0.06
C VAL A 72 2.83 16.51 0.34
N PRO A 73 3.15 17.78 0.61
CA PRO A 73 4.52 18.20 0.93
C PRO A 73 4.96 17.84 2.36
N LYS A 74 3.98 17.59 3.25
CA LYS A 74 4.21 17.33 4.67
C LYS A 74 3.14 16.40 5.22
N ILE A 75 3.56 15.45 6.06
CA ILE A 75 2.68 14.63 6.91
C ILE A 75 3.02 14.90 8.37
N THR A 76 2.01 15.23 9.18
CA THR A 76 2.16 15.48 10.62
C THR A 76 1.46 14.37 11.41
N LEU A 77 2.16 13.71 12.33
CA LEU A 77 1.53 12.89 13.35
C LEU A 77 1.36 13.72 14.64
N ILE A 78 0.15 13.71 15.19
CA ILE A 78 -0.24 14.41 16.40
C ILE A 78 -0.79 13.37 17.38
N VAL A 79 -0.09 13.17 18.50
CA VAL A 79 -0.62 12.40 19.64
C VAL A 79 -1.29 13.38 20.58
N GLU A 80 -2.59 13.21 20.79
CA GLU A 80 -3.42 14.14 21.55
C GLU A 80 -4.50 13.44 22.39
N ASP A 81 -5.11 14.17 23.33
CA ASP A 81 -6.13 13.63 24.22
C ASP A 81 -7.52 13.66 23.56
N ILE A 82 -7.81 12.65 22.76
CA ILE A 82 -9.07 12.48 22.02
C ILE A 82 -9.68 11.11 22.26
N ASP A 83 -10.98 10.97 21.97
CA ASP A 83 -11.65 9.67 21.91
C ASP A 83 -11.33 8.92 20.59
N GLY A 84 -11.72 7.64 20.53
CA GLY A 84 -11.43 6.79 19.37
C GLY A 84 -9.98 6.28 19.35
N VAL A 85 -9.55 5.78 18.18
CA VAL A 85 -8.20 5.20 17.98
C VAL A 85 -7.31 6.22 17.30
N ALA A 86 -7.66 6.58 16.06
CA ALA A 86 -6.98 7.56 15.24
C ALA A 86 -7.89 8.04 14.11
N TYR A 87 -7.47 9.11 13.43
CA TYR A 87 -8.03 9.53 12.14
C TYR A 87 -7.01 10.34 11.34
N ALA A 88 -7.20 10.43 10.02
CA ALA A 88 -6.41 11.27 9.14
C ALA A 88 -7.24 12.38 8.48
N SER A 89 -6.71 13.60 8.45
CA SER A 89 -7.32 14.75 7.77
C SER A 89 -6.27 15.79 7.43
N ASN A 90 -6.37 16.44 6.27
CA ASN A 90 -5.47 17.53 5.85
C ASN A 90 -3.96 17.19 5.93
N ASN A 91 -3.59 15.96 5.58
CA ASN A 91 -2.22 15.41 5.73
C ASN A 91 -1.72 15.35 7.18
N GLU A 92 -2.64 15.38 8.15
CA GLU A 92 -2.38 15.17 9.57
C GLU A 92 -2.99 13.84 9.99
N ILE A 93 -2.26 13.12 10.84
CA ILE A 93 -2.68 11.88 11.48
C ILE A 93 -2.81 12.18 12.96
N HIS A 94 -3.98 11.96 13.51
CA HIS A 94 -4.30 12.20 14.91
C HIS A 94 -4.45 10.86 15.60
N VAL A 95 -3.64 10.59 16.63
CA VAL A 95 -3.66 9.33 17.38
C VAL A 95 -4.07 9.62 18.82
N SER A 96 -5.04 8.86 19.32
CA SER A 96 -5.56 9.00 20.67
C SER A 96 -4.54 8.57 21.72
N ALA A 97 -4.14 9.51 22.57
CA ALA A 97 -3.42 9.21 23.80
C ALA A 97 -4.25 8.30 24.73
N ARG A 98 -5.58 8.46 24.78
CA ARG A 98 -6.47 7.60 25.60
C ARG A 98 -6.36 6.14 25.17
N TYR A 99 -6.40 5.88 23.86
CA TYR A 99 -6.24 4.54 23.29
C TYR A 99 -4.86 3.97 23.61
N ILE A 100 -3.79 4.73 23.39
CA ILE A 100 -2.42 4.30 23.76
C ILE A 100 -2.34 3.96 25.25
N GLY A 101 -2.94 4.77 26.11
CA GLY A 101 -2.93 4.57 27.56
C GLY A 101 -3.65 3.30 28.00
N SER A 102 -4.79 2.98 27.38
CA SER A 102 -5.62 1.83 27.75
C SER A 102 -5.26 0.53 27.03
N TYR A 103 -4.49 0.58 25.94
CA TYR A 103 -4.17 -0.59 25.13
C TYR A 103 -3.40 -1.66 25.92
N THR A 104 -3.86 -2.91 25.86
CA THR A 104 -3.17 -4.05 26.49
C THR A 104 -2.39 -4.84 25.44
N GLY A 105 -1.16 -5.24 25.76
CA GLY A 105 -0.27 -5.93 24.82
C GLY A 105 0.79 -5.00 24.19
N ASP A 106 1.25 -5.38 22.99
CA ASP A 106 2.30 -4.65 22.26
C ASP A 106 1.72 -3.40 21.58
N VAL A 107 1.62 -2.31 22.36
CA VAL A 107 1.13 -1.01 21.89
C VAL A 107 1.98 -0.44 20.75
N LYS A 108 3.27 -0.79 20.70
CA LYS A 108 4.15 -0.31 19.63
C LYS A 108 3.78 -0.96 18.31
N ARG A 109 3.57 -2.27 18.28
CA ARG A 109 3.09 -2.99 17.09
C ARG A 109 1.70 -2.53 16.66
N GLU A 110 0.78 -2.33 17.62
CA GLU A 110 -0.55 -1.82 17.31
C GLU A 110 -0.49 -0.46 16.62
N ILE A 111 0.19 0.51 17.25
CA ILE A 111 0.28 1.86 16.70
C ILE A 111 1.03 1.87 15.38
N THR A 112 2.01 0.99 15.16
CA THR A 112 2.60 0.82 13.83
C THR A 112 1.56 0.42 12.79
N GLY A 113 0.70 -0.56 13.08
CA GLY A 113 -0.40 -0.92 12.19
C GLY A 113 -1.39 0.22 11.93
N VAL A 114 -1.78 0.95 12.98
CA VAL A 114 -2.63 2.14 12.87
C VAL A 114 -1.98 3.21 11.99
N LEU A 115 -0.67 3.47 12.12
CA LEU A 115 0.02 4.44 11.28
C LEU A 115 0.05 4.01 9.80
N TYR A 116 0.13 2.72 9.48
CA TYR A 116 0.00 2.25 8.09
C TYR A 116 -1.41 2.50 7.55
N HIS A 117 -2.43 2.23 8.35
CA HIS A 117 -3.83 2.52 8.02
C HIS A 117 -4.03 4.03 7.74
N GLU A 118 -3.70 4.89 8.70
CA GLU A 118 -3.94 6.34 8.58
C GLU A 118 -3.07 7.00 7.50
N THR A 119 -1.85 6.53 7.30
CA THR A 119 -1.00 7.03 6.19
C THR A 119 -1.60 6.64 4.84
N THR A 120 -2.34 5.54 4.75
CA THR A 120 -3.02 5.15 3.51
C THR A 120 -4.13 6.13 3.15
N HIS A 121 -4.90 6.62 4.12
CA HIS A 121 -5.92 7.66 3.89
C HIS A 121 -5.33 8.94 3.26
N ILE A 122 -4.08 9.29 3.58
CA ILE A 122 -3.39 10.43 2.96
C ILE A 122 -3.12 10.18 1.47
N TRP A 123 -2.65 8.98 1.10
CA TRP A 123 -2.18 8.67 -0.25
C TRP A 123 -3.25 8.10 -1.19
N GLN A 124 -4.29 7.45 -0.66
CA GLN A 124 -5.33 6.84 -1.48
C GLN A 124 -6.28 7.89 -2.08
N TRP A 125 -6.77 7.65 -3.28
CA TRP A 125 -7.81 8.48 -3.88
C TRP A 125 -9.18 8.09 -3.31
N ASN A 126 -10.01 9.09 -3.01
CA ASN A 126 -11.33 8.85 -2.42
C ASN A 126 -12.48 8.97 -3.43
N GLY A 127 -12.20 8.99 -4.74
CA GLY A 127 -13.23 9.12 -5.76
C GLY A 127 -13.98 10.44 -5.68
N ASN A 128 -13.32 11.55 -5.33
CA ASN A 128 -13.99 12.83 -5.05
C ASN A 128 -15.12 12.73 -4.01
N GLY A 129 -14.94 11.85 -3.02
CA GLY A 129 -15.94 11.57 -1.97
C GLY A 129 -17.08 10.65 -2.39
N GLN A 130 -17.03 10.07 -3.60
CA GLN A 130 -18.06 9.15 -4.11
C GLN A 130 -17.79 7.69 -3.74
N THR A 131 -16.59 7.37 -3.28
CA THR A 131 -16.22 5.99 -2.90
C THR A 131 -16.94 5.58 -1.62
N PRO A 132 -17.54 4.38 -1.55
CA PRO A 132 -18.14 3.86 -0.33
C PRO A 132 -17.15 3.91 0.83
N GLY A 133 -17.61 4.40 2.00
CA GLY A 133 -16.76 4.54 3.18
C GLY A 133 -16.08 3.23 3.60
N GLY A 134 -16.79 2.10 3.53
CA GLY A 134 -16.18 0.82 3.86
C GLY A 134 -15.12 0.35 2.85
N LEU A 135 -15.21 0.75 1.57
CA LEU A 135 -14.11 0.52 0.62
C LEU A 135 -12.88 1.38 0.97
N ILE A 136 -13.09 2.63 1.37
CA ILE A 136 -12.03 3.54 1.84
C ILE A 136 -11.30 2.96 3.06
N GLU A 137 -12.04 2.52 4.08
CA GLU A 137 -11.47 1.87 5.26
C GLU A 137 -10.79 0.53 4.91
N GLY A 138 -11.41 -0.24 4.02
CA GLY A 138 -10.91 -1.53 3.58
C GLY A 138 -9.59 -1.45 2.80
N ILE A 139 -9.37 -0.40 1.99
CA ILE A 139 -8.08 -0.19 1.31
C ILE A 139 -6.99 0.14 2.32
N ALA A 140 -7.29 0.97 3.32
CA ALA A 140 -6.37 1.29 4.40
C ALA A 140 -5.97 0.03 5.21
N ASP A 141 -6.95 -0.83 5.54
CA ASP A 141 -6.67 -2.09 6.21
C ASP A 141 -6.06 -3.16 5.30
N PHE A 142 -6.30 -3.12 3.98
CA PHE A 142 -5.57 -3.96 3.03
C PHE A 142 -4.08 -3.62 3.05
N VAL A 143 -3.71 -2.33 3.06
CA VAL A 143 -2.29 -1.94 3.21
C VAL A 143 -1.71 -2.44 4.53
N ARG A 144 -2.45 -2.25 5.64
CA ARG A 144 -2.05 -2.76 6.97
C ARG A 144 -1.86 -4.27 6.97
N LEU A 145 -2.75 -5.01 6.28
CA LEU A 145 -2.66 -6.45 6.09
C LEU A 145 -1.40 -6.84 5.32
N LYS A 146 -1.16 -6.23 4.15
CA LYS A 146 0.03 -6.54 3.33
C LYS A 146 1.34 -6.18 4.02
N ALA A 147 1.32 -5.21 4.93
CA ALA A 147 2.46 -4.85 5.76
C ALA A 147 2.70 -5.82 6.95
N GLY A 148 1.81 -6.80 7.15
CA GLY A 148 1.94 -7.81 8.22
C GLY A 148 1.61 -7.27 9.61
N TYR A 149 0.73 -6.27 9.70
CA TYR A 149 0.25 -5.67 10.95
C TYR A 149 -1.22 -5.96 11.24
N ASP A 150 -1.75 -7.09 10.74
CA ASP A 150 -3.09 -7.55 11.08
C ASP A 150 -3.14 -7.98 12.57
N PRO A 151 -4.07 -7.43 13.37
CA PRO A 151 -4.39 -7.91 14.69
C PRO A 151 -4.96 -9.33 14.68
N SER A 152 -4.70 -10.08 15.75
CA SER A 152 -5.17 -11.47 15.89
C SER A 152 -6.70 -11.62 15.91
N HIS A 153 -7.42 -10.55 16.24
CA HIS A 153 -8.89 -10.53 16.30
C HIS A 153 -9.57 -10.23 14.96
N TRP A 154 -8.81 -9.89 13.91
CA TRP A 154 -9.38 -9.65 12.58
C TRP A 154 -10.08 -10.88 12.04
N VAL A 155 -11.15 -10.66 11.29
CA VAL A 155 -11.89 -11.72 10.63
C VAL A 155 -10.97 -12.53 9.71
N LYS A 156 -11.28 -13.82 9.62
CA LYS A 156 -10.66 -14.70 8.64
C LYS A 156 -11.24 -14.42 7.24
N PRO A 157 -10.52 -14.78 6.17
CA PRO A 157 -11.05 -14.69 4.81
C PRO A 157 -12.44 -15.33 4.69
N GLY A 158 -13.37 -14.61 4.06
CA GLY A 158 -14.77 -15.03 3.92
C GLY A 158 -15.68 -14.69 5.11
N GLY A 159 -15.16 -14.02 6.13
CA GLY A 159 -15.98 -13.42 7.19
C GLY A 159 -16.67 -12.12 6.76
N GLY A 160 -17.66 -11.67 7.53
CA GLY A 160 -18.41 -10.46 7.27
C GLY A 160 -19.68 -10.69 6.43
N ASN A 161 -20.46 -9.62 6.23
CA ASN A 161 -21.78 -9.68 5.62
C ASN A 161 -21.84 -9.05 4.21
N ARG A 162 -20.93 -8.12 3.92
CA ARG A 162 -20.89 -7.38 2.65
C ARG A 162 -19.45 -6.99 2.29
N TRP A 163 -19.17 -6.89 1.00
CA TRP A 163 -17.83 -6.61 0.49
C TRP A 163 -17.29 -5.24 0.93
N ASP A 164 -18.16 -4.23 1.12
CA ASP A 164 -17.84 -2.87 1.56
C ASP A 164 -18.15 -2.64 3.04
N GLN A 165 -18.08 -3.69 3.87
CA GLN A 165 -18.36 -3.56 5.30
C GLN A 165 -17.38 -2.61 6.01
N GLY A 166 -16.18 -2.42 5.45
CA GLY A 166 -15.10 -1.68 6.08
C GLY A 166 -14.03 -2.59 6.64
N TYR A 167 -12.91 -1.96 6.98
CA TYR A 167 -11.84 -2.53 7.79
C TYR A 167 -11.38 -3.90 7.30
N ASP A 168 -11.17 -4.84 8.23
CA ASP A 168 -10.66 -6.19 8.02
C ASP A 168 -11.50 -7.02 7.03
N VAL A 169 -12.83 -6.94 7.08
CA VAL A 169 -13.72 -7.65 6.15
C VAL A 169 -13.43 -7.24 4.70
N THR A 170 -13.46 -5.94 4.43
CA THR A 170 -13.18 -5.43 3.08
C THR A 170 -11.71 -5.61 2.71
N ALA A 171 -10.77 -5.51 3.65
CA ALA A 171 -9.36 -5.79 3.41
C ALA A 171 -9.13 -7.24 2.93
N ARG A 172 -9.79 -8.23 3.56
CA ARG A 172 -9.72 -9.64 3.13
C ARG A 172 -10.36 -9.86 1.76
N PHE A 173 -11.43 -9.14 1.43
CA PHE A 173 -12.00 -9.14 0.09
C PHE A 173 -11.04 -8.59 -0.97
N LEU A 174 -10.40 -7.46 -0.68
CA LEU A 174 -9.43 -6.84 -1.58
C LEU A 174 -8.18 -7.71 -1.76
N ASP A 175 -7.75 -8.42 -0.72
CA ASP A 175 -6.66 -9.40 -0.80
C ASP A 175 -6.99 -10.55 -1.75
N TYR A 176 -8.20 -11.10 -1.64
CA TYR A 176 -8.70 -12.08 -2.60
C TYR A 176 -8.73 -11.52 -4.05
N CYS A 177 -9.27 -10.32 -4.25
CA CYS A 177 -9.28 -9.68 -5.58
C CYS A 177 -7.87 -9.45 -6.14
N ASN A 178 -6.91 -9.13 -5.27
CA ASN A 178 -5.52 -8.96 -5.65
C ASN A 178 -4.80 -10.29 -5.97
N ASP A 179 -5.23 -11.40 -5.38
CA ASP A 179 -4.74 -12.74 -5.76
C ASP A 179 -5.29 -13.18 -7.12
N LEU A 180 -6.53 -12.81 -7.46
CA LEU A 180 -7.10 -13.04 -8.79
C LEU A 180 -6.36 -12.24 -9.88
N ARG A 181 -5.95 -11.02 -9.55
CA ARG A 181 -5.15 -10.17 -10.43
C ARG A 181 -4.18 -9.33 -9.63
N ASN A 182 -2.90 -9.66 -9.76
CA ASN A 182 -1.84 -8.88 -9.12
C ASN A 182 -1.93 -7.40 -9.52
N GLY A 183 -1.90 -6.51 -8.52
CA GLY A 183 -2.04 -5.06 -8.73
C GLY A 183 -3.49 -4.57 -8.80
N PHE A 184 -4.48 -5.42 -8.51
CA PHE A 184 -5.89 -5.01 -8.50
C PHE A 184 -6.13 -3.76 -7.67
N VAL A 185 -5.63 -3.71 -6.42
CA VAL A 185 -5.86 -2.57 -5.52
C VAL A 185 -5.15 -1.31 -6.02
N ALA A 186 -3.97 -1.45 -6.65
CA ALA A 186 -3.25 -0.34 -7.27
C ALA A 186 -4.08 0.32 -8.38
N GLU A 187 -4.59 -0.50 -9.30
CA GLU A 187 -5.40 -0.03 -10.44
C GLU A 187 -6.77 0.48 -9.99
N LEU A 188 -7.39 -0.13 -8.98
CA LEU A 188 -8.61 0.39 -8.35
C LEU A 188 -8.36 1.80 -7.78
N ASN A 189 -7.33 1.96 -6.94
CA ASN A 189 -6.95 3.26 -6.39
C ASN A 189 -6.66 4.30 -7.49
N LYS A 190 -6.00 3.90 -8.59
CA LYS A 190 -5.75 4.77 -9.74
C LYS A 190 -7.04 5.21 -10.44
N LYS A 191 -8.02 4.31 -10.62
CA LYS A 191 -9.33 4.65 -11.18
C LYS A 191 -10.14 5.58 -10.28
N MET A 192 -9.94 5.49 -8.96
CA MET A 192 -10.58 6.37 -7.98
C MET A 192 -10.08 7.82 -7.96
N ARG A 193 -9.15 8.21 -8.85
CA ARG A 193 -8.61 9.58 -8.92
C ARG A 193 -9.68 10.67 -9.04
N THR A 194 -10.73 10.42 -9.81
CA THR A 194 -11.73 11.45 -10.19
C THR A 194 -13.17 11.06 -9.89
N GLY A 195 -13.42 9.87 -9.37
CA GLY A 195 -14.76 9.36 -9.10
C GLY A 195 -14.74 7.89 -8.73
N TYR A 196 -15.89 7.32 -8.41
CA TYR A 196 -16.03 5.90 -8.11
C TYR A 196 -17.18 5.26 -8.87
N SER A 197 -17.00 4.01 -9.29
CA SER A 197 -18.04 3.17 -9.87
C SER A 197 -17.76 1.70 -9.56
N ASP A 198 -18.79 0.93 -9.16
CA ASP A 198 -18.68 -0.52 -9.00
C ASP A 198 -18.30 -1.23 -10.32
N ASN A 199 -18.50 -0.58 -11.48
CA ASN A 199 -18.07 -1.10 -12.77
C ASN A 199 -16.54 -1.27 -12.86
N PHE A 200 -15.77 -0.61 -11.99
CA PHE A 200 -14.32 -0.81 -11.93
C PHE A 200 -13.96 -2.28 -11.64
N PHE A 201 -14.78 -3.03 -10.88
CA PHE A 201 -14.55 -4.46 -10.67
C PHE A 201 -14.72 -5.25 -11.98
N VAL A 202 -15.72 -4.91 -12.80
CA VAL A 202 -15.93 -5.54 -14.11
C VAL A 202 -14.77 -5.22 -15.05
N GLU A 203 -14.34 -3.96 -15.09
CA GLU A 203 -13.21 -3.54 -15.92
C GLU A 203 -11.90 -4.21 -15.52
N LEU A 204 -11.70 -4.46 -14.21
CA LEU A 204 -10.44 -4.97 -13.69
C LEU A 204 -10.38 -6.51 -13.62
N LEU A 205 -11.52 -7.18 -13.38
CA LEU A 205 -11.60 -8.63 -13.12
C LEU A 205 -12.63 -9.35 -14.01
N GLY A 206 -13.38 -8.63 -14.85
CA GLY A 206 -14.40 -9.21 -15.73
C GLY A 206 -15.69 -9.64 -15.02
N LYS A 207 -15.85 -9.29 -13.73
CA LYS A 207 -16.98 -9.70 -12.89
C LYS A 207 -17.51 -8.54 -12.06
N THR A 208 -18.80 -8.56 -11.74
CA THR A 208 -19.37 -7.59 -10.81
C THR A 208 -18.86 -7.82 -9.40
N VAL A 209 -18.90 -6.79 -8.55
CA VAL A 209 -18.50 -6.91 -7.14
C VAL A 209 -19.36 -7.95 -6.40
N ASP A 210 -20.64 -8.06 -6.74
CA ASP A 210 -21.55 -9.07 -6.16
C ASP A 210 -21.18 -10.50 -6.56
N GLN A 211 -20.74 -10.73 -7.80
CA GLN A 211 -20.23 -12.04 -8.22
C GLN A 211 -18.97 -12.39 -7.43
N LEU A 212 -18.05 -11.44 -7.31
CA LEU A 212 -16.80 -11.60 -6.56
C LEU A 212 -17.00 -11.76 -5.04
N TRP A 213 -18.13 -11.33 -4.48
CA TRP A 213 -18.47 -11.49 -3.06
C TRP A 213 -19.37 -12.72 -2.78
N SER A 214 -19.83 -13.40 -3.82
CA SER A 214 -20.77 -14.51 -3.69
C SER A 214 -20.20 -15.70 -2.90
N PRO A 215 -21.04 -16.56 -2.30
CA PRO A 215 -20.57 -17.79 -1.65
C PRO A 215 -19.77 -18.72 -2.59
N ASP A 216 -20.10 -18.72 -3.89
CA ASP A 216 -19.51 -19.60 -4.89
C ASP A 216 -18.19 -19.08 -5.46
N GLU A 217 -17.87 -17.79 -5.30
CA GLU A 217 -16.66 -17.22 -5.88
C GLU A 217 -15.91 -16.30 -4.93
N GLY A 218 -16.43 -16.01 -3.75
CA GLY A 218 -15.87 -15.02 -2.85
C GLY A 218 -14.65 -15.47 -2.08
N PRO A 219 -14.10 -14.58 -1.24
CA PRO A 219 -13.03 -14.94 -0.34
C PRO A 219 -13.48 -16.13 0.50
N ARG A 220 -12.71 -17.21 0.46
CA ARG A 220 -12.94 -18.38 1.31
C ARG A 220 -11.80 -18.49 2.30
N PRO A 221 -12.00 -19.13 3.46
CA PRO A 221 -10.87 -19.59 4.25
C PRO A 221 -9.98 -20.44 3.34
N GLY A 222 -8.83 -19.89 2.94
CA GLY A 222 -7.82 -20.67 2.23
C GLY A 222 -7.38 -21.85 3.10
N VAL A 223 -6.88 -22.91 2.47
CA VAL A 223 -6.15 -23.96 3.20
C VAL A 223 -5.13 -23.25 4.09
N GLN A 224 -5.21 -23.48 5.40
CA GLN A 224 -4.37 -22.81 6.39
C GLN A 224 -2.91 -22.86 5.92
N VAL A 225 -2.36 -21.72 5.51
CA VAL A 225 -0.92 -21.55 5.52
C VAL A 225 -0.59 -21.54 7.01
N PRO A 226 0.30 -22.44 7.51
CA PRO A 226 0.60 -22.51 8.92
C PRO A 226 0.99 -21.12 9.42
N ASP A 227 0.53 -20.77 10.62
CA ASP A 227 1.00 -19.57 11.32
C ASP A 227 2.53 -19.54 11.29
N ARG A 228 3.11 -18.33 11.34
CA ARG A 228 4.56 -18.14 11.37
C ARG A 228 5.16 -18.97 12.50
N ASP A 229 5.76 -20.09 12.14
CA ASP A 229 6.44 -20.97 13.07
C ASP A 229 7.91 -20.57 13.10
N ASP A 230 8.29 -19.85 14.17
CA ASP A 230 9.66 -19.38 14.40
C ASP A 230 10.65 -20.54 14.63
N SER A 231 10.19 -21.81 14.64
CA SER A 231 11.03 -23.00 14.62
C SER A 231 11.33 -23.52 13.20
N VAL A 232 10.58 -23.08 12.18
CA VAL A 232 10.84 -23.43 10.78
C VAL A 232 12.16 -22.81 10.36
N ARG A 233 13.11 -23.67 9.97
CA ARG A 233 14.44 -23.27 9.49
C ARG A 233 14.57 -23.40 7.98
N ILE A 234 13.77 -24.28 7.37
CA ILE A 234 13.87 -24.65 5.95
C ILE A 234 12.46 -24.94 5.41
N ILE A 235 12.15 -24.39 4.25
CA ILE A 235 10.98 -24.76 3.44
C ILE A 235 11.49 -25.37 2.15
N VAL A 236 11.10 -26.61 1.86
CA VAL A 236 11.46 -27.31 0.61
C VAL A 236 10.23 -27.33 -0.29
N LEU A 237 10.37 -26.74 -1.48
CA LEU A 237 9.34 -26.76 -2.52
C LEU A 237 9.82 -27.66 -3.65
N SER A 238 9.06 -28.70 -3.99
CA SER A 238 9.37 -29.62 -5.09
C SER A 238 8.30 -29.58 -6.17
N GLY A 239 8.72 -29.48 -7.43
CA GLY A 239 7.85 -29.57 -8.61
C GLY A 239 8.68 -29.79 -9.87
N SER A 240 8.07 -30.31 -10.94
CA SER A 240 8.73 -30.51 -12.23
C SER A 240 8.34 -29.39 -13.22
N GLY A 241 9.30 -28.57 -13.63
CA GLY A 241 9.12 -27.42 -14.54
C GLY A 241 10.46 -26.72 -14.86
N ARG A 242 10.49 -25.77 -15.80
CA ARG A 242 11.75 -25.13 -16.28
C ARG A 242 12.15 -23.83 -15.54
N ALA A 243 11.40 -23.37 -14.54
CA ALA A 243 11.80 -22.24 -13.71
C ALA A 243 11.16 -22.34 -12.32
N PHE A 244 11.98 -22.18 -11.29
CA PHE A 244 11.56 -21.94 -9.93
C PHE A 244 12.34 -20.70 -9.44
N CYS A 245 11.66 -19.57 -9.25
CA CYS A 245 12.29 -18.35 -8.76
C CYS A 245 11.92 -18.16 -7.29
N SER A 246 12.83 -18.51 -6.38
CA SER A 246 12.77 -18.03 -5.01
C SER A 246 13.54 -16.73 -4.89
N GLY A 247 12.89 -15.65 -4.47
CA GLY A 247 13.57 -14.50 -3.86
C GLY A 247 14.17 -13.44 -4.78
N VAL A 248 13.73 -13.34 -6.04
CA VAL A 248 13.94 -12.11 -6.83
C VAL A 248 12.64 -11.79 -7.55
N ASP A 249 12.05 -10.65 -7.22
CA ASP A 249 11.02 -10.06 -8.05
C ASP A 249 11.69 -9.53 -9.34
N LEU A 250 11.56 -10.27 -10.44
CA LEU A 250 12.09 -9.83 -11.73
C LEU A 250 11.38 -8.53 -12.22
N ALA A 251 10.19 -8.20 -11.69
CA ALA A 251 9.52 -6.93 -11.99
C ALA A 251 10.25 -5.74 -11.34
N ALA A 252 10.90 -5.95 -10.18
CA ALA A 252 11.71 -4.93 -9.53
C ALA A 252 12.97 -4.56 -10.32
N ALA A 253 13.48 -5.44 -11.19
CA ALA A 253 14.59 -5.11 -12.08
C ALA A 253 14.12 -4.34 -13.32
N GLU A 254 12.89 -4.58 -13.78
CA GLU A 254 12.31 -3.91 -14.96
C GLU A 254 11.89 -2.46 -14.64
N ASP A 255 11.41 -2.21 -13.42
CA ASP A 255 10.88 -0.91 -13.01
C ASP A 255 11.96 0.12 -12.60
N VAL A 256 13.20 -0.32 -12.33
CA VAL A 256 14.35 0.56 -12.09
C VAL A 256 14.77 1.32 -13.36
N PHE A 257 14.47 0.80 -14.55
CA PHE A 257 14.90 1.39 -15.83
C PHE A 257 13.80 2.16 -16.58
N LYS A 258 12.53 2.07 -16.16
CA LYS A 258 11.39 2.68 -16.88
C LYS A 258 11.30 4.20 -16.75
N CYS A 259 12.03 4.81 -15.81
CA CYS A 259 11.97 6.27 -15.60
C CYS A 259 13.02 7.07 -16.38
N ASP A 260 14.03 6.44 -17.00
CA ASP A 260 15.19 7.18 -17.58
C ASP A 260 15.54 6.86 -19.04
N VAL A 261 14.75 6.06 -19.79
CA VAL A 261 15.15 5.68 -21.17
C VAL A 261 14.11 6.11 -22.21
N MET A 262 14.48 7.10 -23.03
CA MET A 262 13.73 7.58 -24.20
C MET A 262 14.29 7.04 -25.53
N ASP A 263 15.27 6.14 -25.51
CA ASP A 263 15.89 5.57 -26.71
C ASP A 263 15.94 4.03 -26.70
N LEU A 264 15.05 3.42 -27.49
CA LEU A 264 14.93 1.97 -27.73
C LEU A 264 16.24 1.32 -28.23
N LYS A 265 17.19 2.08 -28.77
CA LYS A 265 18.47 1.51 -29.24
C LYS A 265 19.46 1.21 -28.13
N SER A 266 19.34 1.87 -26.98
CA SER A 266 20.23 1.71 -25.82
C SER A 266 19.59 0.99 -24.64
N ASP A 267 18.32 0.59 -24.77
CA ASP A 267 17.59 -0.16 -23.75
C ASP A 267 18.24 -1.55 -23.50
N PRO A 268 18.80 -1.81 -22.31
CA PRO A 268 19.43 -3.09 -21.98
C PRO A 268 18.46 -4.27 -22.01
N VAL A 269 17.18 -4.05 -21.68
CA VAL A 269 16.13 -5.07 -21.65
C VAL A 269 15.73 -5.45 -23.08
N GLU A 270 15.61 -4.47 -23.97
CA GLU A 270 15.33 -4.72 -25.39
C GLU A 270 16.52 -5.39 -26.11
N GLN A 271 17.75 -5.02 -25.75
CA GLN A 271 18.97 -5.67 -26.27
C GLN A 271 19.09 -7.13 -25.78
N MET A 272 18.69 -7.42 -24.54
CA MET A 272 18.65 -8.79 -24.02
C MET A 272 17.59 -9.65 -24.74
N GLY A 273 16.43 -9.09 -25.09
CA GLY A 273 15.40 -9.77 -25.88
C GLY A 273 15.81 -10.10 -27.33
N ARG A 274 16.85 -9.43 -27.87
CA ARG A 274 17.37 -9.65 -29.23
C ARG A 274 18.44 -10.74 -29.32
N CYS A 275 18.92 -11.28 -28.20
CA CYS A 275 19.86 -12.40 -28.19
C CYS A 275 19.15 -13.72 -28.57
N ARG A 276 19.28 -14.16 -29.82
CA ARG A 276 18.76 -15.46 -30.29
C ARG A 276 19.51 -16.64 -29.65
N SER A 277 18.78 -17.52 -28.99
CA SER A 277 19.20 -18.90 -28.71
C SER A 277 19.50 -19.62 -30.03
N ARG A 278 20.75 -20.09 -30.19
CA ARG A 278 21.10 -21.06 -31.24
C ARG A 278 20.87 -22.45 -30.67
N TYR A 279 19.90 -23.17 -31.25
CA TYR A 279 19.81 -24.62 -31.12
C TYR A 279 20.97 -25.26 -31.89
N SER A 280 21.71 -26.14 -31.23
CA SER A 280 22.48 -27.20 -31.89
C SER A 280 21.99 -28.53 -31.33
N ALA A 281 21.34 -29.32 -32.18
CA ALA A 281 20.96 -30.68 -31.89
C ALA A 281 22.20 -31.57 -31.84
N LEU A 282 22.32 -32.38 -30.78
CA LEU A 282 22.79 -33.76 -30.76
C LEU A 282 22.21 -34.43 -29.51
#